data_AF-A0A7Y4L1W3-F1
#
_entry.id   AF-A0A7Y4L1W3-F1
#
_cell.length_a   1.000
_cell.length_b   1.000
_cell.length_c   1.000
_cell.angle_alpha   90.00
_cell.angle_beta   90.00
_cell.angle_gamma   90.00
#
_symmetry.space_group_name_H-M   'P 1'
#
loop_
_entity.id
_entity.type
_entity.pdbx_description
1 polymer ?
#
loop_
_entity_poly.entity_id
_entity_poly.type
_entity_poly.pdbx_seq_one_letter_code
_entity_poly.pdbx_strand_id
1 'polypeptide(L)'
;MDTVDHEESVVNARPPFPPFTAESAVQKVRAAENAWNKQDPEAVSLAYTPDTYWRNRDTFVTGRAGVVEFLTQKWARELDYRLIKELWAFTGDRIAVRFVYECRDAAGQWYRSHGNENWEFDEYGLMRVRRASINDQRIDAADRLFHWDAPGPRPDDHPGLTELGL
;
A
#
# COMPACT_ATOMS: atom_id res chain seq x y z
N MET A 1 8.27 -23.11 19.93
CA MET A 1 7.94 -21.67 19.87
C MET A 1 6.84 -21.43 18.82
N ASP A 2 6.32 -22.50 18.21
CA ASP A 2 5.57 -22.47 16.94
C ASP A 2 4.04 -22.45 17.09
N THR A 3 3.49 -22.72 18.28
CA THR A 3 2.04 -22.84 18.46
C THR A 3 1.34 -21.49 18.61
N VAL A 4 2.02 -20.48 19.16
CA VAL A 4 1.44 -19.14 19.39
C VAL A 4 1.37 -18.34 18.08
N ASP A 5 2.43 -18.37 17.27
CA ASP A 5 2.47 -17.70 15.97
C ASP A 5 1.46 -18.30 14.98
N HIS A 6 1.21 -19.61 15.08
CA HIS A 6 0.25 -20.31 14.22
C HIS A 6 -1.21 -20.04 14.61
N GLU A 7 -1.53 -19.83 15.90
CA GLU A 7 -2.86 -19.39 16.32
C GLU A 7 -3.12 -17.92 15.92
N GLU A 8 -2.14 -17.03 16.07
CA GLU A 8 -2.31 -15.62 15.70
C GLU A 8 -2.50 -15.42 14.19
N SER A 9 -1.85 -16.23 13.35
CA SER A 9 -1.96 -16.18 11.89
C SER A 9 -3.31 -16.70 11.37
N VAL A 10 -3.85 -17.77 11.96
CA VAL A 10 -5.15 -18.35 11.59
C VAL A 10 -6.31 -17.42 11.95
N VAL A 11 -6.21 -16.70 13.08
CA VAL A 11 -7.24 -15.73 13.52
C VAL A 11 -7.22 -14.45 12.67
N ASN A 12 -6.13 -14.18 11.95
CA ASN A 12 -5.93 -12.98 11.12
C ASN A 12 -5.75 -13.27 9.62
N ALA A 13 -6.32 -14.37 9.12
CA ALA A 13 -6.29 -14.67 7.68
C ALA A 13 -6.92 -13.53 6.86
N ARG A 14 -6.23 -13.09 5.81
CA ARG A 14 -6.66 -11.98 4.93
C ARG A 14 -6.82 -12.46 3.50
N PRO A 15 -8.01 -12.94 3.10
CA PRO A 15 -8.26 -13.25 1.70
C PRO A 15 -8.15 -11.97 0.83
N PRO A 16 -7.84 -12.08 -0.47
CA PRO A 16 -7.54 -13.33 -1.18
C PRO A 16 -6.20 -13.98 -0.79
N PHE A 17 -6.14 -15.31 -0.89
CA PHE A 17 -4.96 -16.13 -0.58
C PHE A 17 -4.17 -16.50 -1.84
N PRO A 18 -2.84 -16.71 -1.74
CA PRO A 18 -2.06 -17.27 -2.84
C PRO A 18 -2.33 -18.78 -3.02
N PRO A 19 -2.07 -19.36 -4.21
CA PRO A 19 -1.60 -18.69 -5.42
C PRO A 19 -2.69 -17.80 -6.04
N PHE A 20 -2.30 -16.61 -6.51
CA PHE A 20 -3.23 -15.63 -7.05
C PHE A 20 -3.67 -15.96 -8.48
N THR A 21 -4.91 -15.62 -8.79
CA THR A 21 -5.41 -15.46 -10.17
C THR A 21 -5.37 -13.98 -10.53
N ALA A 22 -5.63 -13.63 -11.79
CA ALA A 22 -5.71 -12.23 -12.20
C ALA A 22 -6.78 -11.47 -11.41
N GLU A 23 -7.96 -12.07 -11.24
CA GLU A 23 -9.06 -11.50 -10.47
C GLU A 23 -8.69 -11.30 -9.00
N SER A 24 -8.13 -12.34 -8.36
CA SER A 24 -7.79 -12.25 -6.94
C SER A 24 -6.59 -11.33 -6.67
N ALA A 25 -5.65 -11.21 -7.61
CA ALA A 25 -4.57 -10.23 -7.54
C ALA A 25 -5.09 -8.79 -7.64
N VAL A 26 -6.02 -8.50 -8.56
CA VAL A 26 -6.67 -7.17 -8.65
C VAL A 26 -7.41 -6.84 -7.36
N GLN A 27 -8.19 -7.79 -6.82
CA GLN A 27 -8.87 -7.62 -5.53
C GLN A 27 -7.88 -7.34 -4.39
N LYS A 28 -6.75 -8.06 -4.34
CA LYS A 28 -5.70 -7.85 -3.33
C LYS A 28 -5.08 -6.44 -3.43
N VAL A 29 -4.81 -5.98 -4.66
CA VAL A 29 -4.28 -4.63 -4.93
C VAL A 29 -5.27 -3.55 -4.49
N ARG A 30 -6.55 -3.67 -4.86
CA ARG A 30 -7.61 -2.73 -4.46
C ARG A 30 -7.84 -2.72 -2.95
N ALA A 31 -7.82 -3.87 -2.29
CA ALA A 31 -7.93 -3.96 -0.84
C ALA A 31 -6.77 -3.23 -0.13
N ALA A 32 -5.53 -3.42 -0.63
CA ALA A 32 -4.37 -2.69 -0.13
C ALA A 32 -4.48 -1.17 -0.39
N GLU A 33 -4.92 -0.74 -1.58
CA GLU A 33 -5.17 0.67 -1.88
C GLU A 33 -6.15 1.30 -0.89
N ASN A 34 -7.29 0.63 -0.66
CA ASN A 34 -8.32 1.10 0.27
C ASN A 34 -7.80 1.21 1.70
N ALA A 35 -7.01 0.23 2.17
CA ALA A 35 -6.42 0.26 3.50
C ALA A 35 -5.45 1.44 3.67
N TRP A 36 -4.54 1.65 2.71
CA TRP A 36 -3.57 2.75 2.77
C TRP A 36 -4.23 4.13 2.70
N ASN A 37 -5.31 4.28 1.92
CA ASN A 37 -6.05 5.54 1.81
C ASN A 37 -6.80 5.95 3.10
N LYS A 38 -7.05 5.01 4.02
CA LYS A 38 -7.59 5.32 5.36
C LYS A 38 -6.58 5.99 6.29
N GLN A 39 -5.28 5.91 5.97
CA GLN A 39 -4.19 6.53 6.73
C GLN A 39 -4.17 6.11 8.22
N ASP A 40 -4.51 4.85 8.50
CA ASP A 40 -4.49 4.24 9.82
C ASP A 40 -3.30 3.27 9.94
N PRO A 41 -2.21 3.67 10.64
CA PRO A 41 -0.99 2.86 10.74
C PRO A 41 -1.22 1.48 11.33
N GLU A 42 -2.03 1.38 12.38
CA GLU A 42 -2.30 0.13 13.10
C GLU A 42 -3.10 -0.81 12.20
N ALA A 43 -4.21 -0.33 11.61
CA ALA A 43 -5.05 -1.15 10.74
C ALA A 43 -4.31 -1.64 9.48
N VAL A 44 -3.44 -0.79 8.91
CA VAL A 44 -2.60 -1.16 7.76
C VAL A 44 -1.55 -2.19 8.16
N SER A 45 -0.92 -2.07 9.35
CA SER A 45 0.11 -3.01 9.82
C SER A 45 -0.38 -4.46 9.92
N LEU A 46 -1.67 -4.65 10.20
CA LEU A 46 -2.29 -5.98 10.28
C LEU A 46 -2.35 -6.71 8.93
N ALA A 47 -2.03 -6.05 7.80
CA ALA A 47 -1.93 -6.69 6.48
C ALA A 47 -0.60 -7.42 6.26
N TYR A 48 0.31 -7.32 7.21
CA TYR A 48 1.65 -7.84 7.13
C TYR A 48 1.88 -8.93 8.19
N THR A 49 2.82 -9.83 7.95
CA THR A 49 3.20 -10.83 8.95
C THR A 49 3.83 -10.15 10.18
N PRO A 50 3.78 -10.76 11.37
CA PRO A 50 4.41 -10.20 12.58
C PRO A 50 5.89 -9.82 12.38
N ASP A 51 6.59 -10.59 11.53
CA ASP A 51 8.02 -10.48 11.18
C ASP A 51 8.29 -9.85 9.80
N THR A 52 7.30 -9.18 9.19
CA THR A 52 7.39 -8.64 7.82
C THR A 52 8.67 -7.87 7.55
N TYR A 53 9.22 -7.99 6.34
CA TYR A 53 10.41 -7.27 5.92
C TYR A 53 10.11 -6.28 4.81
N TRP A 54 10.42 -5.00 5.03
CA TRP A 54 10.27 -3.96 4.02
C TRP A 54 11.59 -3.31 3.63
N ARG A 55 11.67 -2.95 2.36
CA ARG A 55 12.48 -1.83 1.89
C ARG A 55 11.54 -0.80 1.27
N ASN A 56 11.51 0.41 1.81
CA ASN A 56 10.78 1.54 1.25
C ASN A 56 11.76 2.67 0.92
N ARG A 57 12.05 2.88 -0.37
CA ARG A 57 13.17 3.72 -0.84
C ARG A 57 14.50 3.22 -0.28
N ASP A 58 15.15 4.00 0.56
CA ASP A 58 16.41 3.72 1.26
C ASP A 58 16.18 3.29 2.73
N THR A 59 14.92 3.26 3.19
CA THR A 59 14.54 2.89 4.55
C THR A 59 14.17 1.41 4.63
N PHE A 60 14.66 0.72 5.67
CA PHE A 60 14.35 -0.67 5.97
C PHE A 60 13.50 -0.78 7.22
N VAL A 61 12.48 -1.63 7.18
CA VAL A 61 11.51 -1.78 8.27
C VAL A 61 11.28 -3.26 8.52
N THR A 62 11.22 -3.64 9.80
CA THR A 62 11.01 -5.04 10.22
C THR A 62 9.89 -5.14 11.24
N GLY A 63 8.98 -6.07 11.01
CA GLY A 63 7.84 -6.38 11.86
C GLY A 63 6.76 -5.30 11.91
N ARG A 64 5.59 -5.66 12.45
CA ARG A 64 4.41 -4.76 12.49
C ARG A 64 4.67 -3.46 13.24
N ALA A 65 5.39 -3.51 14.37
CA ALA A 65 5.74 -2.32 15.14
C ALA A 65 6.54 -1.29 14.32
N GLY A 66 7.53 -1.77 13.54
CA GLY A 66 8.28 -0.90 12.64
C GLY A 66 7.40 -0.32 11.53
N VAL A 67 6.44 -1.10 11.02
CA VAL A 67 5.47 -0.63 10.01
C VAL A 67 4.60 0.50 10.58
N VAL A 68 4.09 0.35 11.80
CA VAL A 68 3.29 1.38 12.48
C VAL A 68 4.09 2.67 12.64
N GLU A 69 5.33 2.57 13.12
CA GLU A 69 6.21 3.75 13.27
C GLU A 69 6.45 4.43 11.92
N PHE A 70 6.82 3.66 10.89
CA PHE A 70 7.07 4.18 9.54
C PHE A 70 5.84 4.91 8.97
N LEU A 71 4.66 4.31 9.08
CA LEU A 71 3.42 4.87 8.53
C LEU A 71 2.95 6.10 9.31
N THR A 72 3.11 6.11 10.62
CA THR A 72 2.84 7.28 11.47
C THR A 72 3.67 8.48 11.03
N GLN A 73 4.98 8.27 10.82
CA GLN A 73 5.86 9.33 10.34
C GLN A 73 5.56 9.74 8.90
N LYS A 74 5.16 8.79 8.04
CA LYS A 74 4.78 9.06 6.64
C LYS A 74 3.62 10.04 6.57
N TRP A 75 2.50 9.73 7.22
CA TRP A 75 1.29 10.55 7.13
C TRP A 75 1.31 11.81 7.99
N ALA A 76 2.27 11.93 8.93
CA ALA A 76 2.59 13.21 9.55
C ALA A 76 3.25 14.21 8.56
N ARG A 77 3.91 13.71 7.51
CA ARG A 77 4.61 14.53 6.50
C ARG A 77 3.83 14.70 5.20
N GLU A 78 3.19 13.63 4.74
CA GLU A 78 2.46 13.57 3.48
C GLU A 78 0.97 13.88 3.71
N LEU A 79 0.64 15.16 3.76
CA LEU A 79 -0.72 15.63 4.06
C LEU A 79 -1.63 15.50 2.84
N ASP A 80 -2.94 15.39 3.08
CA ASP A 80 -3.97 15.21 2.03
C ASP A 80 -3.67 14.04 1.08
N TYR A 81 -3.07 12.99 1.63
CA TYR A 81 -2.63 11.80 0.91
C TYR A 81 -3.77 11.06 0.21
N ARG A 82 -3.60 10.83 -1.09
CA ARG A 82 -4.52 10.06 -1.96
C ARG A 82 -3.72 9.13 -2.85
N LEU A 83 -4.08 7.86 -2.88
CA LEU A 83 -3.34 6.79 -3.54
C LEU A 83 -4.20 6.02 -4.53
N ILE A 84 -3.61 5.69 -5.67
CA ILE A 84 -4.13 4.71 -6.62
C ILE A 84 -3.06 3.64 -6.85
N LYS A 85 -3.45 2.37 -6.77
CA LYS A 85 -2.64 1.20 -7.08
C LYS A 85 -3.26 0.45 -8.25
N GLU A 86 -2.42 -0.11 -9.11
CA GLU A 86 -2.84 -0.91 -10.25
C GLU A 86 -1.93 -2.14 -10.37
N LEU A 87 -2.54 -3.29 -10.64
CA LEU A 87 -1.82 -4.54 -10.86
C LEU A 87 -0.92 -4.41 -12.09
N TRP A 88 0.35 -4.79 -11.96
CA TRP A 88 1.28 -4.88 -13.09
C TRP A 88 1.45 -6.32 -13.56
N ALA A 89 1.76 -7.22 -12.63
CA ALA A 89 1.91 -8.65 -12.88
C ALA A 89 1.75 -9.44 -11.58
N PHE A 90 1.53 -10.74 -11.68
CA PHE A 90 1.51 -11.65 -10.52
C PHE A 90 2.06 -13.02 -10.92
N THR A 91 2.60 -13.75 -9.94
CA THR A 91 2.98 -15.16 -10.12
C THR A 91 2.97 -15.86 -8.76
N GLY A 92 2.27 -16.99 -8.65
CA GLY A 92 2.17 -17.73 -7.38
C GLY A 92 1.71 -16.83 -6.23
N ASP A 93 2.57 -16.63 -5.24
CA ASP A 93 2.36 -15.83 -4.03
C ASP A 93 2.91 -14.39 -4.11
N ARG A 94 3.26 -13.92 -5.32
CA ARG A 94 3.84 -12.60 -5.56
C ARG A 94 2.96 -11.73 -6.43
N ILE A 95 2.94 -10.44 -6.12
CA ILE A 95 2.26 -9.40 -6.89
C ILE A 95 3.22 -8.23 -7.14
N ALA A 96 3.33 -7.79 -8.39
CA ALA A 96 3.97 -6.55 -8.78
C ALA A 96 2.91 -5.48 -9.05
N VAL A 97 3.10 -4.29 -8.49
CA VAL A 97 2.12 -3.20 -8.48
C VAL A 97 2.77 -1.91 -8.94
N ARG A 98 2.05 -1.17 -9.78
CA ARG A 98 2.31 0.25 -10.05
C ARG A 98 1.39 1.08 -9.16
N PHE A 99 1.88 2.19 -8.66
CA PHE A 99 1.04 3.10 -7.89
C PHE A 99 1.46 4.54 -8.06
N VAL A 100 0.51 5.44 -7.85
CA VAL A 100 0.74 6.87 -7.76
C VAL A 100 0.00 7.40 -6.55
N TYR A 101 0.63 8.29 -5.78
CA TYR A 101 -0.08 9.07 -4.77
C TYR A 101 0.19 10.57 -4.92
N GLU A 102 -0.83 11.36 -4.60
CA GLU A 102 -0.72 12.82 -4.48
C GLU A 102 -0.81 13.21 -3.01
N CYS A 103 0.04 14.14 -2.59
CA CYS A 103 0.04 14.72 -1.25
C CYS A 103 0.64 16.12 -1.28
N ARG A 104 0.51 16.85 -0.19
CA ARG A 104 1.26 18.10 0.03
C ARG A 104 2.08 18.05 1.31
N ASP A 105 3.14 18.85 1.35
CA ASP A 105 3.88 19.07 2.58
C ASP A 105 3.23 20.16 3.46
N ALA A 106 3.83 20.42 4.62
CA ALA A 106 3.38 21.44 5.56
C ALA A 106 3.50 22.88 5.02
N ALA A 107 4.34 23.11 4.00
CA ALA A 107 4.46 24.40 3.31
C ALA A 107 3.42 24.58 2.19
N GLY A 108 2.62 23.54 1.90
CA GLY A 108 1.59 23.56 0.86
C GLY A 108 2.09 23.18 -0.52
N GLN A 109 3.34 22.76 -0.67
CA GLN A 109 3.84 22.25 -1.95
C GLN A 109 3.23 20.88 -2.24
N TRP A 110 2.66 20.71 -3.43
CA TRP A 110 2.11 19.44 -3.88
C TRP A 110 3.15 18.57 -4.58
N TYR A 111 2.97 17.26 -4.42
CA TYR A 111 3.78 16.23 -5.06
C TYR A 111 2.88 15.15 -5.66
N ARG A 112 3.29 14.64 -6.82
CA ARG A 112 2.85 13.36 -7.38
C ARG A 112 3.99 12.37 -7.27
N SER A 113 3.77 11.30 -6.52
CA SER A 113 4.80 10.30 -6.24
C SER A 113 4.51 9.04 -7.02
N HIS A 114 5.42 8.67 -7.93
CA HIS A 114 5.30 7.49 -8.78
C HIS A 114 6.05 6.32 -8.15
N GLY A 115 5.40 5.17 -8.05
CA GLY A 115 5.93 4.03 -7.34
C GLY A 115 5.76 2.71 -8.04
N ASN A 116 6.75 1.84 -7.83
CA ASN A 116 6.64 0.41 -8.06
C ASN A 116 6.86 -0.32 -6.74
N GLU A 117 5.98 -1.26 -6.44
CA GLU A 117 6.17 -2.16 -5.31
C GLU A 117 5.97 -3.63 -5.68
N ASN A 118 6.77 -4.47 -5.04
CA ASN A 118 6.69 -5.92 -5.17
C ASN A 118 6.37 -6.52 -3.81
N TRP A 119 5.35 -7.37 -3.81
CA TRP A 119 4.78 -7.99 -2.63
C TRP A 119 4.97 -9.50 -2.69
N GLU A 120 5.23 -10.10 -1.54
CA GLU A 120 5.28 -11.55 -1.34
C GLU A 120 4.43 -11.90 -0.12
N PHE A 121 3.54 -12.88 -0.26
CA PHE A 121 2.50 -13.21 0.73
C PHE A 121 2.66 -14.63 1.29
N ASP A 122 2.37 -14.83 2.57
CA ASP A 122 2.23 -16.17 3.16
C ASP A 122 0.89 -16.83 2.78
N GLU A 123 0.68 -18.07 3.24
CA GLU A 123 -0.53 -18.85 2.96
C GLU A 123 -1.80 -18.26 3.60
N TYR A 124 -1.66 -17.43 4.64
CA TYR A 124 -2.76 -16.71 5.29
C TYR A 124 -3.08 -15.38 4.60
N GLY A 125 -2.39 -15.05 3.50
CA GLY A 125 -2.59 -13.84 2.73
C GLY A 125 -2.00 -12.59 3.39
N LEU A 126 -1.11 -12.73 4.37
CA LEU A 126 -0.36 -11.64 4.98
C LEU A 126 0.92 -11.38 4.20
N MET A 127 1.28 -10.11 4.02
CA MET A 127 2.47 -9.74 3.25
C MET A 127 3.74 -9.88 4.10
N ARG A 128 4.59 -10.86 3.75
CA ARG A 128 5.87 -11.12 4.42
C ARG A 128 7.03 -10.28 3.89
N VAL A 129 6.97 -9.87 2.61
CA VAL A 129 7.97 -8.98 2.00
C VAL A 129 7.30 -7.85 1.23
N ARG A 130 7.74 -6.62 1.47
CA ARG A 130 7.36 -5.43 0.69
C ARG A 130 8.60 -4.68 0.20
N ARG A 131 8.77 -4.56 -1.11
CA ARG A 131 9.86 -3.75 -1.69
C ARG A 131 9.25 -2.63 -2.52
N ALA A 132 9.44 -1.38 -2.11
CA ALA A 132 8.88 -0.21 -2.79
C ALA A 132 9.97 0.78 -3.22
N SER A 133 9.96 1.15 -4.49
CA SER A 133 10.75 2.23 -5.07
C SER A 133 9.81 3.34 -5.48
N ILE A 134 10.13 4.58 -5.11
CA ILE A 134 9.22 5.73 -5.26
C ILE A 134 10.04 6.96 -5.64
N ASN A 135 9.52 7.76 -6.58
CA ASN A 135 10.11 9.02 -7.02
C ASN A 135 9.07 10.13 -6.98
N ASP A 136 9.45 11.29 -6.44
CA ASP A 136 8.54 12.40 -6.21
C ASP A 136 8.70 13.47 -7.29
N GLN A 137 7.58 13.83 -7.91
CA GLN A 137 7.47 14.94 -8.84
C GLN A 137 6.78 16.10 -8.14
N ARG A 138 7.41 17.28 -8.09
CA ARG A 138 6.71 18.51 -7.68
C ARG A 138 5.66 18.87 -8.73
N ILE A 139 4.46 19.21 -8.28
CA ILE A 139 3.34 19.63 -9.14
C ILE A 139 2.69 20.90 -8.56
N ASP A 140 1.99 21.66 -9.39
CA ASP A 140 1.12 22.72 -8.90
C ASP A 140 -0.21 22.12 -8.41
N ALA A 141 -0.90 22.84 -7.52
CA ALA A 141 -2.19 22.39 -6.99
C ALA A 141 -3.25 22.17 -8.10
N ALA A 142 -3.14 22.92 -9.20
CA ALA A 142 -4.04 22.83 -10.35
C ALA A 142 -3.80 21.56 -11.20
N ASP A 143 -2.61 20.95 -11.12
CA ASP A 143 -2.25 19.76 -11.89
C ASP A 143 -2.68 18.45 -11.23
N ARG A 144 -3.29 18.52 -10.04
CA ARG A 144 -3.79 17.37 -9.30
C ARG A 144 -4.83 16.59 -10.11
N LEU A 145 -4.75 15.27 -10.04
CA LEU A 145 -5.70 14.36 -10.68
C LEU A 145 -6.58 13.64 -9.66
N PHE A 146 -6.19 13.60 -8.38
CA PHE A 146 -6.87 12.79 -7.37
C PHE A 146 -7.79 13.67 -6.52
N HIS A 147 -9.09 13.60 -6.81
CA HIS A 147 -10.13 14.43 -6.20
C HIS A 147 -11.23 13.58 -5.57
N TRP A 148 -11.08 13.29 -4.29
CA TRP A 148 -12.10 12.72 -3.40
C TRP A 148 -11.81 13.10 -1.95
N ASP A 149 -12.70 12.81 -1.01
CA ASP A 149 -12.48 13.12 0.41
C ASP A 149 -11.37 12.25 1.01
N ALA A 150 -10.41 12.87 1.70
CA ALA A 150 -9.31 12.20 2.40
C ALA A 150 -9.34 12.54 3.90
N PRO A 151 -9.02 11.58 4.80
CA PRO A 151 -8.71 10.17 4.53
C PRO A 151 -9.95 9.35 4.16
N GLY A 152 -9.80 8.39 3.24
CA GLY A 152 -10.91 7.58 2.75
C GLY A 152 -10.60 6.86 1.43
N PRO A 153 -11.25 5.71 1.16
CA PRO A 153 -11.00 4.93 -0.05
C PRO A 153 -11.33 5.73 -1.31
N ARG A 154 -10.59 5.50 -2.39
CA ARG A 154 -10.93 6.05 -3.71
C ARG A 154 -12.33 5.54 -4.12
N PRO A 155 -13.27 6.41 -4.54
CA PRO A 155 -14.58 6.00 -5.05
C PRO A 155 -14.50 4.95 -6.16
N ASP A 156 -15.52 4.10 -6.27
CA ASP A 156 -15.53 3.01 -7.26
C ASP A 156 -15.64 3.52 -8.71
N ASP A 157 -16.21 4.71 -8.91
CA ASP A 157 -16.36 5.38 -10.21
C ASP A 157 -15.20 6.34 -10.56
N HIS A 158 -14.23 6.53 -9.66
CA HIS A 158 -13.04 7.30 -9.97
C HIS A 158 -12.10 6.49 -10.88
N PRO A 159 -11.54 7.07 -11.96
CA PRO A 159 -10.66 6.35 -12.88
C PRO A 159 -9.41 5.78 -12.20
N GLY A 160 -8.92 4.65 -12.71
CA GLY A 160 -7.64 4.03 -12.33
C GLY A 160 -6.41 4.72 -12.94
N LEU A 161 -5.21 4.15 -12.74
CA LEU A 161 -3.97 4.75 -13.27
C LEU A 161 -3.94 4.76 -14.80
N THR A 162 -4.27 3.62 -15.41
CA THR A 162 -4.30 3.50 -16.88
C THR A 162 -5.29 4.47 -17.51
N GLU A 163 -6.47 4.65 -16.92
CA GLU A 163 -7.50 5.59 -17.41
C GLU A 163 -7.07 7.06 -17.28
N LEU A 164 -6.25 7.39 -16.27
CA LEU A 164 -5.68 8.72 -16.08
C LEU A 164 -4.42 8.97 -16.95
N GLY A 165 -3.93 7.97 -17.68
CA GLY A 165 -2.72 8.08 -18.49
C GLY A 165 -1.43 8.21 -17.68
N LEU A 166 -1.41 7.63 -16.46
CA LEU A 166 -0.27 7.63 -15.52
C LEU A 166 0.52 6.32 -15.54
#